data_AF-A0A8H6WX28-F1
#
_entry.id   AF-A0A8H6WX28-F1
#
_cell.length_a   1.000
_cell.length_b   1.000
_cell.length_c   1.000
_cell.angle_alpha   90.00
_cell.angle_beta   90.00
_cell.angle_gamma   90.00
#
_symmetry.space_group_name_H-M   'P 1'
#
loop_
_entity.id
_entity.type
_entity.pdbx_description
1 polymer ?
#
loop_
_entity_poly.entity_id
_entity_poly.type
_entity_poly.pdbx_seq_one_letter_code
_entity_poly.pdbx_strand_id
1 'polypeptide(L)'
;MRFTVSLLAPLLGAAFAAAANVPRVISQNHGTIAAPATGAVATSGGSFPFSYLDSNWCEGGYTPITVWLLDHAPTTASLNSTGQFTDAKYYFGPFLIGNFGLPPIGPTLPPPSTLTMPDLSGYPSGSAMYVAVVETANNCPPGNQPAQYGMTSTQMVTA
;
A
#
# COMPACT_ATOMS: atom_id res chain seq x y z
N MET A 1 78.38 0.28 10.22
CA MET A 1 77.17 -0.48 9.82
C MET A 1 76.17 -0.34 10.96
N ARG A 2 75.06 0.41 10.78
CA ARG A 2 73.68 -0.04 10.48
C ARG A 2 73.12 -0.95 11.60
N PHE A 3 71.92 -0.81 12.17
CA PHE A 3 70.63 -0.30 11.71
C PHE A 3 69.78 0.19 12.91
N THR A 4 69.14 1.35 12.80
CA THR A 4 67.98 1.73 13.62
C THR A 4 66.72 1.11 12.99
N VAL A 5 66.02 0.25 13.73
CA VAL A 5 64.74 -0.33 13.31
C VAL A 5 63.61 0.48 13.95
N SER A 6 62.97 1.34 13.16
CA SER A 6 61.74 2.02 13.55
C SER A 6 60.56 1.09 13.29
N LEU A 7 59.90 0.63 14.36
CA LEU A 7 58.68 -0.16 14.31
C LEU A 7 57.50 0.78 14.01
N LEU A 8 57.03 0.81 12.76
CA LEU A 8 55.74 1.42 12.40
C LEU A 8 54.61 0.42 12.70
N ALA A 9 53.76 0.72 13.67
CA ALA A 9 52.54 -0.03 13.93
C ALA A 9 51.42 0.43 12.96
N PRO A 10 50.77 -0.47 12.21
CA PRO A 10 49.64 -0.10 11.37
C PRO A 10 48.37 0.04 12.22
N LEU A 11 47.76 1.22 12.21
CA LEU A 11 46.40 1.45 12.70
C LEU A 11 45.42 0.71 11.79
N LEU A 12 44.93 -0.46 12.22
CA LEU A 12 43.77 -1.10 11.59
C LEU A 12 42.51 -0.29 11.96
N GLY A 13 42.08 0.59 11.06
CA GLY A 13 40.76 1.19 11.11
C GLY A 13 39.70 0.16 10.71
N ALA A 14 38.89 -0.29 11.66
CA ALA A 14 37.70 -1.07 11.37
C ALA A 14 36.67 -0.16 10.68
N ALA A 15 36.52 -0.31 9.37
CA ALA A 15 35.41 0.30 8.64
C ALA A 15 34.13 -0.45 9.00
N PHE A 16 33.33 0.12 9.91
CA PHE A 16 31.95 -0.34 10.09
C PHE A 16 31.18 0.00 8.82
N ALA A 17 30.90 -1.01 7.99
CA ALA A 17 29.91 -0.87 6.94
C ALA A 17 28.56 -0.63 7.60
N ALA A 18 28.12 0.64 7.64
CA ALA A 18 26.76 0.96 8.02
C ALA A 18 25.85 0.29 6.99
N ALA A 19 25.04 -0.68 7.41
CA ALA A 19 23.96 -1.19 6.59
C ALA A 19 23.06 0.01 6.23
N ALA A 20 23.11 0.44 4.98
CA ALA A 20 22.21 1.47 4.50
C ALA A 20 20.79 0.91 4.57
N ASN A 21 20.02 1.35 5.56
CA ASN A 21 18.59 1.09 5.61
C ASN A 21 17.98 1.79 4.40
N VAL A 22 17.66 1.05 3.33
CA VAL A 22 16.90 1.63 2.22
C VAL A 22 15.54 2.02 2.80
N PRO A 23 15.13 3.30 2.71
CA PRO A 23 13.85 3.73 3.24
C PRO A 23 12.71 3.03 2.51
N ARG A 24 11.68 2.62 3.26
CA ARG A 24 10.39 2.23 2.68
C ARG A 24 9.83 3.40 1.88
N VAL A 25 9.31 3.12 0.70
CA VAL A 25 8.67 4.13 -0.15
C VAL A 25 7.17 3.98 -0.05
N ILE A 26 6.51 5.05 0.40
CA ILE A 26 5.05 5.20 0.33
C ILE A 26 4.78 6.29 -0.70
N SER A 27 4.03 5.96 -1.74
CA SER A 27 3.73 6.85 -2.85
C SER A 27 2.23 6.92 -3.12
N GLN A 28 1.79 8.07 -3.61
CA GLN A 28 0.42 8.26 -4.08
C GLN A 28 0.28 7.92 -5.56
N ASN A 29 -0.97 7.76 -5.99
CA ASN A 29 -1.38 7.57 -7.38
C ASN A 29 -0.88 6.27 -7.99
N HIS A 30 -0.84 5.21 -7.19
CA HIS A 30 -0.58 3.86 -7.68
C HIS A 30 -1.88 3.09 -7.88
N GLY A 31 -2.00 2.52 -9.08
CA GLY A 31 -3.20 1.87 -9.56
C GLY A 31 -4.33 2.87 -9.80
N THR A 32 -5.49 2.36 -10.20
CA THR A 32 -6.67 3.17 -10.51
C THR A 32 -7.91 2.48 -9.98
N ILE A 33 -8.69 3.20 -9.17
CA ILE A 33 -10.04 2.77 -8.80
C ILE A 33 -10.97 3.17 -9.94
N ALA A 34 -11.38 2.19 -10.75
CA ALA A 34 -12.31 2.38 -11.86
C ALA A 34 -13.78 2.45 -11.37
N ALA A 35 -14.07 1.80 -10.24
CA ALA A 35 -15.34 1.95 -9.52
C ALA A 35 -15.09 1.81 -8.00
N PRO A 36 -15.73 2.63 -7.15
CA PRO A 36 -16.77 3.60 -7.48
C PRO A 36 -16.23 4.89 -8.13
N ALA A 37 -17.08 5.56 -8.92
CA ALA A 37 -16.76 6.88 -9.46
C ALA A 37 -16.73 7.94 -8.36
N THR A 38 -15.94 8.99 -8.56
CA THR A 38 -15.91 10.14 -7.64
C THR A 38 -17.31 10.73 -7.48
N GLY A 39 -17.74 10.92 -6.24
CA GLY A 39 -19.07 11.43 -5.89
C GLY A 39 -20.18 10.37 -5.93
N ALA A 40 -19.84 9.09 -6.10
CA ALA A 40 -20.83 8.02 -5.99
C ALA A 40 -21.50 8.02 -4.60
N VAL A 41 -22.78 7.67 -4.56
CA VAL A 41 -23.56 7.63 -3.32
C VAL A 41 -23.19 6.41 -2.48
N ALA A 42 -22.86 6.65 -1.22
CA ALA A 42 -22.59 5.64 -0.19
C ALA A 42 -23.83 5.47 0.69
N THR A 43 -24.56 4.38 0.46
CA THR A 43 -25.73 4.02 1.28
C THR A 43 -25.31 3.07 2.40
N SER A 44 -25.72 3.36 3.63
CA SER A 44 -25.47 2.48 4.79
C SER A 44 -25.95 1.05 4.52
N GLY A 45 -25.09 0.05 4.71
CA GLY A 45 -25.38 -1.36 4.43
C GLY A 45 -25.60 -1.70 2.95
N GLY A 46 -25.52 -0.73 2.04
CA GLY A 46 -25.74 -0.91 0.61
C GLY A 46 -24.52 -1.48 -0.10
N SER A 47 -24.75 -2.13 -1.24
CA SER A 47 -23.65 -2.58 -2.11
C SER A 47 -23.27 -1.52 -3.12
N PHE A 48 -21.97 -1.41 -3.43
CA PHE A 48 -21.43 -0.55 -4.47
C PHE A 48 -20.48 -1.34 -5.39
N PRO A 49 -20.36 -0.95 -6.67
CA PRO A 49 -19.41 -1.58 -7.59
C PRO A 49 -17.98 -1.28 -7.16
N PHE A 50 -17.13 -2.31 -7.15
CA PHE A 50 -15.70 -2.17 -6.89
C PHE A 50 -14.92 -2.72 -8.08
N SER A 51 -14.02 -1.89 -8.59
CA SER A 51 -13.10 -2.28 -9.67
C SER A 51 -11.81 -1.52 -9.50
N TYR A 52 -10.71 -2.28 -9.45
CA TYR A 52 -9.37 -1.77 -9.27
C TYR A 52 -8.46 -2.31 -10.36
N LEU A 53 -7.70 -1.41 -10.97
CA LEU A 53 -6.62 -1.73 -11.91
C LEU A 53 -5.33 -1.46 -11.17
N ASP A 54 -4.54 -2.51 -10.95
CA ASP A 54 -3.25 -2.32 -10.29
C ASP A 54 -2.25 -1.65 -11.23
N SER A 55 -1.26 -0.99 -10.63
CA SER A 55 -0.21 -0.31 -11.39
C SER A 55 0.79 -1.27 -12.05
N ASN A 56 0.91 -2.48 -11.50
CA ASN A 56 2.00 -3.42 -11.73
C ASN A 56 3.42 -2.77 -11.71
N TRP A 57 3.65 -1.70 -10.91
CA TRP A 57 4.91 -0.94 -10.94
C TRP A 57 6.15 -1.77 -10.59
N CYS A 58 5.94 -2.85 -9.86
CA CYS A 58 6.96 -3.74 -9.34
C CYS A 58 7.20 -4.95 -10.24
N GLU A 59 6.39 -5.12 -11.29
CA GLU A 59 6.41 -6.25 -12.22
C GLU A 59 6.37 -7.62 -11.52
N GLY A 60 5.64 -7.67 -10.38
CA GLY A 60 5.43 -8.91 -9.63
C GLY A 60 4.38 -9.78 -10.31
N GLY A 61 4.50 -11.10 -10.23
CA GLY A 61 3.44 -11.99 -10.76
C GLY A 61 2.09 -11.80 -10.06
N TYR A 62 2.10 -11.29 -8.83
CA TYR A 62 0.89 -10.97 -8.07
C TYR A 62 1.05 -9.64 -7.35
N THR A 63 -0.03 -8.85 -7.33
CA THR A 63 -0.14 -7.60 -6.58
C THR A 63 -1.10 -7.77 -5.41
N PRO A 64 -0.59 -7.92 -4.16
CA PRO A 64 -1.42 -7.83 -2.97
C PRO A 64 -1.99 -6.42 -2.82
N ILE A 65 -3.30 -6.34 -2.56
CA ILE A 65 -3.97 -5.09 -2.24
C ILE A 65 -4.74 -5.20 -0.92
N THR A 66 -4.96 -4.05 -0.27
CA THR A 66 -5.92 -3.92 0.82
C THR A 66 -6.87 -2.78 0.54
N VAL A 67 -8.15 -2.95 0.91
CA VAL A 67 -9.20 -1.98 0.62
C VAL A 67 -9.82 -1.49 1.93
N TRP A 68 -9.96 -0.17 2.04
CA TRP A 68 -10.32 0.52 3.27
C TRP A 68 -11.38 1.59 3.00
N LEU A 69 -12.10 1.96 4.06
CA LEU A 69 -13.00 3.13 4.08
C LEU A 69 -12.49 4.15 5.10
N LEU A 70 -12.35 5.41 4.69
CA LEU A 70 -11.98 6.54 5.55
C LEU A 70 -13.04 7.64 5.49
N ASP A 71 -13.08 8.49 6.50
CA ASP A 71 -13.93 9.70 6.59
C ASP A 71 -13.19 10.99 6.21
N HIS A 72 -11.96 10.86 5.71
CA HIS A 72 -11.11 11.96 5.29
C HIS A 72 -10.24 11.52 4.11
N ALA A 73 -9.77 12.50 3.32
CA ALA A 73 -8.89 12.22 2.19
C ALA A 73 -7.54 11.68 2.69
N PRO A 74 -7.14 10.46 2.30
CA PRO A 74 -5.89 9.88 2.79
C PRO A 74 -4.67 10.53 2.15
N THR A 75 -3.60 10.66 2.91
CA THR A 75 -2.27 11.06 2.42
C THR A 75 -1.27 9.93 2.64
N THR A 76 -0.07 10.01 2.06
CA THR A 76 0.98 9.02 2.37
C THR A 76 1.32 8.96 3.86
N ALA A 77 1.13 10.08 4.59
CA ALA A 77 1.33 10.14 6.04
C ALA A 77 0.20 9.44 6.84
N SER A 78 -0.93 9.12 6.22
CA SER A 78 -2.02 8.37 6.84
C SER A 78 -1.68 6.87 7.00
N LEU A 79 -0.66 6.38 6.30
CA LEU A 79 -0.21 4.99 6.37
C LEU A 79 0.88 4.81 7.43
N ASN A 80 0.75 3.75 8.22
CA ASN A 80 1.78 3.33 9.15
C ASN A 80 2.93 2.59 8.43
N SER A 81 3.92 2.12 9.19
CA SER A 81 5.09 1.43 8.65
C SER A 81 4.80 0.09 7.96
N THR A 82 3.59 -0.45 8.09
CA THR A 82 3.15 -1.70 7.47
C THR A 82 2.16 -1.48 6.31
N GLY A 83 1.96 -0.24 5.87
CA GLY A 83 1.04 0.10 4.78
C GLY A 83 -0.43 0.01 5.19
N GLN A 84 -0.74 0.19 6.47
CA GLN A 84 -2.10 0.14 7.00
C GLN A 84 -2.54 1.50 7.54
N PHE A 85 -3.84 1.77 7.46
CA PHE A 85 -4.46 2.90 8.13
C PHE A 85 -4.84 2.53 9.57
N THR A 86 -4.48 3.36 10.53
CA THR A 86 -4.81 3.13 11.96
C THR A 86 -6.17 3.71 12.35
N ASP A 87 -6.74 4.58 11.52
CA ASP A 87 -7.94 5.36 11.75
C ASP A 87 -9.04 5.11 10.71
N ALA A 88 -8.90 4.03 9.91
CA ALA A 88 -9.92 3.61 8.97
C ALA A 88 -11.23 3.26 9.68
N LYS A 89 -12.35 3.58 9.03
CA LYS A 89 -13.70 3.26 9.52
C LYS A 89 -14.08 1.82 9.23
N TYR A 90 -13.52 1.28 8.17
CA TYR A 90 -13.78 -0.09 7.77
C TYR A 90 -12.62 -0.67 6.99
N TYR A 91 -12.40 -1.97 7.19
CA TYR A 91 -11.46 -2.78 6.44
C TYR A 91 -12.25 -3.81 5.64
N PHE A 92 -12.27 -3.68 4.32
CA PHE A 92 -13.00 -4.59 3.45
C PHE A 92 -12.27 -5.92 3.29
N GLY A 93 -10.94 -5.89 3.36
CA GLY A 93 -10.13 -7.09 3.31
C GLY A 93 -8.88 -6.97 2.46
N PRO A 94 -8.06 -8.02 2.48
CA PRO A 94 -6.96 -8.21 1.55
C PRO A 94 -7.48 -8.91 0.29
N PHE A 95 -6.96 -8.50 -0.86
CA PHE A 95 -7.20 -9.19 -2.12
C PHE A 95 -5.87 -9.39 -2.84
N LEU A 96 -5.87 -10.32 -3.81
CA LEU A 96 -4.70 -10.61 -4.61
C LEU A 96 -5.04 -10.51 -6.09
N ILE A 97 -4.35 -9.64 -6.80
CA ILE A 97 -4.47 -9.50 -8.26
C ILE A 97 -3.37 -10.33 -8.91
N GLY A 98 -3.75 -11.19 -9.86
CA GLY A 98 -2.80 -11.92 -10.69
C GLY A 98 -2.42 -11.09 -11.91
N ASN A 99 -1.14 -10.81 -12.06
CA ASN A 99 -0.61 -10.08 -13.21
C ASN A 99 -0.29 -11.05 -14.34
N PHE A 100 -0.12 -10.54 -15.55
CA PHE A 100 0.27 -11.34 -16.73
C PHE A 100 -0.64 -12.54 -17.03
N GLY A 101 -1.93 -12.44 -16.66
CA GLY A 101 -2.91 -13.51 -16.84
C GLY A 101 -2.72 -14.71 -15.90
N LEU A 102 -1.94 -14.56 -14.82
CA LEU A 102 -1.79 -15.61 -13.83
C LEU A 102 -3.11 -15.88 -13.09
N PRO A 103 -3.45 -17.15 -12.83
CA PRO A 103 -4.65 -17.50 -12.09
C PRO A 103 -4.52 -17.10 -10.61
N PRO A 104 -5.63 -16.91 -9.88
CA PRO A 104 -5.59 -16.70 -8.43
C PRO A 104 -4.86 -17.84 -7.71
N ILE A 105 -4.09 -17.51 -6.66
CA ILE A 105 -3.35 -18.48 -5.86
C ILE A 105 -3.77 -18.46 -4.39
N GLY A 106 -3.80 -19.65 -3.78
CA GLY A 106 -4.02 -19.81 -2.35
C GLY A 106 -5.43 -19.44 -1.88
N PRO A 107 -5.59 -19.12 -0.58
CA PRO A 107 -6.88 -18.72 0.00
C PRO A 107 -7.24 -17.25 -0.29
N THR A 108 -6.31 -16.46 -0.82
CA THR A 108 -6.52 -15.04 -1.14
C THR A 108 -7.37 -14.90 -2.39
N LEU A 109 -8.53 -14.24 -2.25
CA LEU A 109 -9.49 -14.06 -3.32
C LEU A 109 -9.08 -12.89 -4.24
N PRO A 110 -9.42 -12.96 -5.54
CA PRO A 110 -9.40 -11.77 -6.38
C PRO A 110 -10.34 -10.71 -5.81
N PRO A 111 -10.09 -9.42 -6.08
CA PRO A 111 -11.01 -8.37 -5.68
C PRO A 111 -12.44 -8.65 -6.18
N PRO A 112 -13.47 -8.58 -5.32
CA PRO A 112 -14.84 -8.79 -5.74
C PRO A 112 -15.30 -7.63 -6.63
N SER A 113 -16.28 -7.88 -7.50
CA SER A 113 -16.88 -6.82 -8.33
C SER A 113 -17.81 -5.89 -7.55
N THR A 114 -18.17 -6.26 -6.31
CA THR A 114 -18.99 -5.47 -5.41
C THR A 114 -18.46 -5.56 -3.98
N LEU A 115 -18.63 -4.46 -3.25
CA LEU A 115 -18.38 -4.38 -1.81
C LEU A 115 -19.63 -3.88 -1.11
N THR A 116 -19.80 -4.24 0.15
CA THR A 116 -20.93 -3.81 0.98
C THR A 116 -20.46 -2.75 1.95
N MET A 117 -21.07 -1.57 1.87
CA MET A 117 -20.79 -0.44 2.76
C MET A 117 -21.12 -0.83 4.21
N PRO A 118 -20.29 -0.46 5.20
CA PRO A 118 -20.63 -0.61 6.61
C PRO A 118 -21.81 0.28 7.00
N ASP A 119 -22.22 0.21 8.27
CA ASP A 119 -23.17 1.18 8.80
C ASP A 119 -22.56 2.59 8.79
N LEU A 120 -23.25 3.52 8.13
CA LEU A 120 -22.88 4.94 8.03
C LEU A 120 -23.81 5.87 8.82
N SER A 121 -24.65 5.33 9.70
CA SER A 121 -25.63 6.11 10.48
C SER A 121 -25.05 7.27 11.30
N GLY A 122 -23.75 7.22 11.62
CA GLY A 122 -23.03 8.30 12.31
C GLY A 122 -22.57 9.48 11.44
N TYR A 123 -22.79 9.43 10.13
CA TYR A 123 -22.35 10.45 9.18
C TYR A 123 -23.56 11.18 8.57
N PRO A 124 -23.64 12.52 8.63
CA PRO A 124 -24.69 13.28 7.96
C PRO A 124 -24.71 13.01 6.45
N SER A 125 -25.89 13.12 5.80
CA SER A 125 -26.01 13.07 4.34
C SER A 125 -25.09 14.12 3.68
N GLY A 126 -24.42 13.73 2.59
CA GLY A 126 -23.43 14.55 1.89
C GLY A 126 -22.02 14.56 2.51
N SER A 127 -21.77 13.79 3.57
CA SER A 127 -20.43 13.61 4.14
C SER A 127 -19.52 12.89 3.14
N ALA A 128 -18.27 13.32 3.05
CA ALA A 128 -17.27 12.68 2.20
C ALA A 128 -16.77 11.39 2.85
N MET A 129 -16.80 10.29 2.09
CA MET A 129 -16.19 9.02 2.46
C MET A 129 -15.18 8.65 1.39
N TYR A 130 -14.09 7.99 1.76
CA TYR A 130 -13.02 7.65 0.83
C TYR A 130 -12.79 6.15 0.81
N VAL A 131 -13.00 5.54 -0.36
CA VAL A 131 -12.53 4.18 -0.60
C VAL A 131 -11.07 4.29 -0.99
N ALA A 132 -10.19 3.72 -0.17
CA ALA A 132 -8.74 3.72 -0.39
C ALA A 132 -8.25 2.31 -0.68
N VAL A 133 -7.34 2.19 -1.64
CA VAL A 133 -6.65 0.95 -1.98
C VAL A 133 -5.16 1.15 -1.75
N VAL A 134 -4.54 0.19 -1.05
CA VAL A 134 -3.09 0.13 -0.86
C VAL A 134 -2.56 -1.11 -1.55
N GLU A 135 -1.78 -0.92 -2.61
CA GLU A 135 -0.94 -1.94 -3.23
C GLU A 135 0.31 -2.16 -2.37
N THR A 136 0.70 -3.42 -2.18
CA THR A 136 1.93 -3.79 -1.47
C THR A 136 2.88 -4.49 -2.41
N ALA A 137 4.11 -3.99 -2.52
CA ALA A 137 5.13 -4.56 -3.38
C ALA A 137 6.33 -5.02 -2.56
N ASN A 138 6.53 -6.33 -2.49
CA ASN A 138 7.48 -6.96 -1.56
C ASN A 138 8.82 -7.35 -2.20
N ASN A 139 8.95 -7.29 -3.53
CA ASN A 139 10.14 -7.81 -4.22
C ASN A 139 10.50 -7.01 -5.47
N CYS A 140 10.48 -5.68 -5.37
CA CYS A 140 10.79 -4.83 -6.52
C CYS A 140 12.26 -4.87 -6.87
N PRO A 141 12.61 -4.91 -8.16
CA PRO A 141 13.99 -4.74 -8.60
C PRO A 141 14.58 -3.40 -8.14
N PRO A 142 15.86 -3.34 -7.72
CA PRO A 142 16.74 -4.49 -7.45
C PRO A 142 16.32 -5.17 -6.14
N GLY A 143 16.14 -6.50 -6.12
CA GLY A 143 15.61 -7.24 -4.97
C GLY A 143 16.31 -6.97 -3.62
N ASN A 144 15.73 -7.47 -2.52
CA ASN A 144 16.06 -7.08 -1.13
C ASN A 144 15.65 -5.64 -0.75
N GLN A 145 14.72 -5.02 -1.49
CA GLN A 145 14.06 -3.82 -1.00
C GLN A 145 13.08 -4.17 0.11
N PRO A 146 12.90 -3.30 1.12
CA PRO A 146 11.77 -3.43 2.01
C PRO A 146 10.47 -3.26 1.22
N ALA A 147 9.35 -3.71 1.81
CA ALA A 147 8.03 -3.54 1.22
C ALA A 147 7.77 -2.07 0.85
N GLN A 148 7.29 -1.85 -0.37
CA GLN A 148 6.86 -0.55 -0.88
C GLN A 148 5.34 -0.51 -0.96
N TYR A 149 4.76 0.67 -0.74
CA TYR A 149 3.32 0.85 -0.66
C TYR A 149 2.86 1.93 -1.63
N GLY A 150 1.92 1.56 -2.48
CA GLY A 150 1.27 2.47 -3.42
C GLY A 150 -0.17 2.68 -2.99
N MET A 151 -0.58 3.94 -2.86
CA MET A 151 -1.93 4.28 -2.40
C MET A 151 -2.70 5.07 -3.46
N THR A 152 -3.98 4.74 -3.61
CA THR A 152 -4.93 5.57 -4.34
C THR A 152 -6.28 5.56 -3.63
N SER A 153 -7.10 6.58 -3.87
CA SER A 153 -8.41 6.72 -3.24
C SER A 153 -9.41 7.43 -4.13
N THR A 154 -10.68 7.10 -3.97
CA THR A 154 -11.81 7.80 -4.62
C THR A 154 -12.80 8.26 -3.56
N GLN A 155 -13.41 9.41 -3.79
CA GLN A 155 -14.40 9.98 -2.87
C GLN A 155 -15.81 9.47 -3.24
N MET A 156 -16.57 9.10 -2.23
CA MET A 156 -18.00 8.87 -2.25
C MET A 156 -18.70 9.90 -1.34
N VAL A 157 -20.01 10.02 -1.45
CA VAL A 157 -20.83 10.89 -0.59
C VAL A 157 -21.92 10.10 0.08
N THR A 158 -22.12 10.27 1.39
CA THR A 158 -23.18 9.58 2.12
C THR A 158 -24.56 10.00 1.62
N ALA A 159 -25.48 9.04 1.54
CA ALA A 159 -26.89 9.27 1.22
C ALA A 159 -27.62 10.03 2.35
#